data_AF-A0A2N3JST2-F1
#
_entry.id   AF-A0A2N3JST2-F1
#
_cell.length_a   1.000
_cell.length_b   1.000
_cell.length_c   1.000
_cell.angle_alpha   90.00
_cell.angle_beta   90.00
_cell.angle_gamma   90.00
#
_symmetry.space_group_name_H-M   'P 1'
#
loop_
_entity.id
_entity.type
_entity.pdbx_description
1 polymer ?
#
loop_
_entity_poly.entity_id
_entity_poly.type
_entity_poly.pdbx_seq_one_letter_code
_entity_poly.pdbx_strand_id
1 'polypeptide(L)'
;MTDIDAAAFFAAVLKTIASTRNNGAGPEEHTQGVVEPAGRIRAVEKEAADRRLTTGEAGEVLDLLETTFRTKRTPDEEREYYLQYIEKVSGVSRASLGVSAP
;
A
#
# COMPACT_ATOMS: atom_id res chain seq x y z
N MET A 1 -7.80 9.46 18.27
CA MET A 1 -7.81 9.01 16.86
C MET A 1 -6.87 9.90 16.10
N THR A 2 -5.74 9.36 15.63
CA THR A 2 -4.92 10.04 14.62
C THR A 2 -5.73 10.07 13.33
N ASP A 3 -6.01 11.26 12.80
CA ASP A 3 -6.67 11.43 11.50
C ASP A 3 -5.65 11.01 10.43
N ILE A 4 -6.01 10.04 9.60
CA ILE A 4 -5.13 9.57 8.51
C ILE A 4 -5.09 10.67 7.46
N ASP A 5 -3.89 11.13 7.09
CA ASP A 5 -3.75 11.99 5.90
C ASP A 5 -3.92 11.11 4.66
N ALA A 6 -5.15 11.03 4.16
CA ALA A 6 -5.51 10.16 3.05
C ALA A 6 -4.72 10.51 1.78
N ALA A 7 -4.49 11.79 1.50
CA ALA A 7 -3.73 12.23 0.33
C ALA A 7 -2.27 11.78 0.44
N ALA A 8 -1.63 12.00 1.60
CA ALA A 8 -0.27 11.54 1.83
C ALA A 8 -0.17 10.01 1.82
N PHE A 9 -1.17 9.31 2.36
CA PHE A 9 -1.26 7.85 2.37
C PHE A 9 -1.28 7.26 0.96
N PHE A 10 -2.26 7.65 0.13
CA PHE A 10 -2.37 7.13 -1.24
C PHE A 10 -1.15 7.50 -2.09
N ALA A 11 -0.66 8.74 -1.97
CA ALA A 11 0.54 9.17 -2.68
C ALA A 11 1.77 8.33 -2.29
N ALA A 12 1.95 8.03 -1.00
CA ALA A 12 3.05 7.21 -0.51
C ALA A 12 2.94 5.76 -1.01
N VAL A 13 1.77 5.14 -0.91
CA VAL A 13 1.53 3.76 -1.36
C VAL A 13 1.80 3.61 -2.86
N LEU A 14 1.24 4.49 -3.69
CA LEU A 14 1.40 4.42 -5.15
C LEU A 14 2.84 4.70 -5.58
N LYS A 15 3.53 5.63 -4.89
CA LYS A 15 4.95 5.89 -5.11
C LYS A 15 5.78 4.67 -4.73
N THR A 16 5.48 4.00 -3.62
CA THR A 16 6.13 2.75 -3.22
C THR A 16 5.96 1.67 -4.28
N ILE A 17 4.73 1.46 -4.78
CA ILE A 17 4.46 0.50 -5.87
C ILE A 17 5.33 0.81 -7.09
N ALA A 18 5.41 2.09 -7.51
CA ALA A 18 6.20 2.49 -8.66
C ALA A 18 7.73 2.36 -8.43
N SER A 19 8.18 2.60 -7.20
CA SER A 19 9.62 2.62 -6.85
C SER A 19 10.17 1.22 -6.57
N THR A 20 9.32 0.27 -6.18
CA THR A 20 9.72 -1.11 -5.89
C THR A 20 10.10 -1.83 -7.18
N ARG A 21 11.32 -2.36 -7.22
CA ARG A 21 11.82 -3.11 -8.38
C ARG A 21 11.04 -4.41 -8.57
N ASN A 22 10.78 -4.80 -9.82
CA ASN A 22 10.27 -6.12 -10.13
C ASN A 22 11.43 -7.14 -10.17
N ASN A 23 11.53 -8.01 -9.16
CA ASN A 23 12.57 -9.05 -9.08
C ASN A 23 12.09 -10.38 -9.73
N GLY A 24 11.65 -10.27 -10.97
CA GLY A 24 11.43 -11.41 -11.88
C GLY A 24 9.99 -11.88 -12.04
N ALA A 25 8.99 -11.10 -11.66
CA ALA A 25 7.60 -11.44 -11.96
C ALA A 25 7.38 -11.44 -13.47
N GLY A 26 6.73 -12.50 -13.98
CA GLY A 26 6.34 -12.60 -15.38
C GLY A 26 5.25 -11.58 -15.75
N PRO A 27 4.95 -11.35 -17.05
CA PRO A 27 3.96 -10.35 -17.47
C PRO A 27 2.54 -10.56 -16.89
N GLU A 28 2.06 -11.80 -16.85
CA GLU A 28 0.74 -12.14 -16.28
C GLU A 28 0.73 -11.95 -14.76
N GLU A 29 1.76 -12.47 -14.08
CA GLU A 29 1.95 -12.33 -12.63
C GLU A 29 2.04 -10.85 -12.23
N HIS A 30 2.75 -10.03 -13.00
CA HIS A 30 2.85 -8.59 -12.80
C HIS A 30 1.51 -7.87 -13.01
N THR A 31 0.71 -8.31 -13.98
CA THR A 31 -0.61 -7.72 -14.21
C THR A 31 -1.53 -7.98 -13.02
N GLN A 32 -1.64 -9.24 -12.60
CA GLN A 32 -2.51 -9.66 -11.49
C GLN A 32 -2.03 -9.14 -10.13
N GLY A 33 -0.72 -9.08 -9.92
CA GLY A 33 -0.14 -8.77 -8.62
C GLY A 33 0.35 -7.34 -8.44
N VAL A 34 0.40 -6.53 -9.50
CA VAL A 34 0.84 -5.12 -9.43
C VAL A 34 -0.16 -4.18 -10.07
N VAL A 35 -0.55 -4.44 -11.32
CA VAL A 35 -1.41 -3.52 -12.09
C VAL A 35 -2.83 -3.51 -11.54
N GLU A 36 -3.42 -4.68 -11.33
CA GLU A 36 -4.77 -4.80 -10.75
C GLU A 36 -4.85 -4.25 -9.33
N PRO A 37 -3.92 -4.57 -8.38
CA PRO A 37 -3.91 -3.96 -7.06
C PRO A 37 -3.75 -2.44 -7.10
N ALA A 38 -2.85 -1.91 -7.93
CA ALA A 38 -2.71 -0.46 -8.09
C ALA A 38 -4.00 0.19 -8.61
N GLY A 39 -4.71 -0.47 -9.53
CA GLY A 39 -6.02 -0.03 -10.01
C GLY A 39 -7.08 0.01 -8.91
N ARG A 40 -7.13 -1.01 -8.04
CA ARG A 40 -8.03 -1.03 -6.88
C ARG A 40 -7.71 0.06 -5.88
N ILE A 41 -6.43 0.28 -5.57
CA ILE A 41 -5.98 1.38 -4.68
C ILE A 41 -6.45 2.73 -5.22
N ARG A 42 -6.34 2.97 -6.53
CA ARG A 42 -6.87 4.18 -7.19
C ARG A 42 -8.39 4.31 -7.09
N ALA A 43 -9.13 3.20 -7.13
CA ALA A 43 -10.57 3.24 -6.94
C ALA A 43 -10.93 3.65 -5.51
N VAL A 44 -10.28 3.07 -4.50
CA VAL A 44 -10.46 3.47 -3.09
C VAL A 44 -10.08 4.93 -2.87
N GLU A 45 -8.97 5.41 -3.45
CA GLU A 45 -8.56 6.83 -3.41
C GLU A 45 -9.67 7.75 -3.92
N LYS A 46 -10.28 7.39 -5.05
CA LYS A 46 -11.36 8.18 -5.66
C LYS A 46 -12.63 8.17 -4.80
N GLU A 47 -13.00 7.02 -4.23
CA GLU A 47 -14.17 6.89 -3.36
C GLU A 47 -13.99 7.57 -2.00
N ALA A 48 -12.75 7.68 -1.55
CA ALA A 48 -12.37 8.37 -0.32
C ALA A 48 -12.15 9.88 -0.53
N ALA A 49 -12.06 10.38 -1.75
CA ALA A 49 -11.74 11.80 -2.01
C ALA A 49 -12.70 12.79 -1.34
N ASP A 50 -13.99 12.44 -1.23
CA ASP A 50 -15.03 13.29 -0.66
C ASP A 50 -15.33 12.98 0.82
N ARG A 51 -14.55 12.10 1.47
CA ARG A 51 -14.79 11.68 2.86
C ARG A 51 -13.49 11.34 3.60
N ARG A 52 -13.60 11.02 4.88
CA ARG A 52 -12.46 10.47 5.63
C ARG A 52 -12.21 9.02 5.23
N LEU A 53 -10.93 8.68 5.07
CA LEU A 53 -10.48 7.31 4.92
C LEU A 53 -10.67 6.57 6.25
N THR A 54 -11.33 5.41 6.20
CA THR A 54 -11.51 4.58 7.38
C THR A 54 -10.28 3.72 7.64
N THR A 55 -10.14 3.21 8.87
CA THR A 55 -9.08 2.25 9.20
C THR A 55 -9.22 0.95 8.39
N GLY A 56 -10.44 0.48 8.13
CA GLY A 56 -10.67 -0.70 7.30
C GLY A 56 -10.13 -0.54 5.88
N GLU A 57 -10.38 0.62 5.26
CA GLU A 57 -9.90 0.92 3.90
C GLU A 57 -8.39 1.11 3.85
N ALA A 58 -7.81 1.73 4.88
CA ALA A 58 -6.35 1.83 4.99
C ALA A 58 -5.72 0.42 5.11
N GLY A 59 -6.36 -0.50 5.85
CA GLY A 59 -5.96 -1.90 5.93
C GLY A 59 -6.02 -2.60 4.57
N GLU A 60 -7.15 -2.48 3.85
CA GLU A 60 -7.31 -3.05 2.51
C GLU A 60 -6.24 -2.55 1.52
N VAL A 61 -5.92 -1.27 1.55
CA VAL A 61 -4.88 -0.68 0.70
C VAL A 61 -3.49 -1.26 1.04
N LEU A 62 -3.20 -1.49 2.33
CA LEU A 62 -1.94 -2.11 2.74
C LEU A 62 -1.86 -3.60 2.35
N ASP A 63 -2.97 -4.34 2.37
CA ASP A 63 -3.02 -5.73 1.91
C ASP A 63 -2.80 -5.83 0.38
N LEU A 64 -3.34 -4.88 -0.38
CA LEU A 64 -3.07 -4.75 -1.83
C LEU A 64 -1.59 -4.40 -2.09
N LEU A 65 -0.99 -3.56 -1.25
CA LEU A 65 0.44 -3.27 -1.32
C LEU A 65 1.29 -4.49 -0.98
N GLU A 66 0.92 -5.27 0.03
CA GLU A 66 1.61 -6.52 0.39
C GLU A 66 1.55 -7.54 -0.77
N THR A 67 0.42 -7.62 -1.48
CA THR A 67 0.32 -8.41 -2.71
C THR A 67 1.36 -7.97 -3.74
N THR A 68 1.52 -6.65 -3.93
CA THR A 68 2.55 -6.10 -4.82
C THR A 68 3.96 -6.49 -4.39
N PHE A 69 4.27 -6.41 -3.08
CA PHE A 69 5.58 -6.78 -2.58
C PHE A 69 5.92 -8.25 -2.84
N ARG A 70 4.96 -9.15 -2.57
CA ARG A 70 5.11 -10.59 -2.82
C ARG A 70 5.31 -10.88 -4.30
N THR A 71 4.48 -10.31 -5.16
CA THR A 71 4.59 -10.46 -6.61
C THR A 71 5.94 -9.98 -7.13
N LYS A 72 6.39 -8.80 -6.68
CA LYS A 72 7.69 -8.25 -7.06
C LYS A 72 8.88 -8.94 -6.39
N ARG A 73 8.64 -9.90 -5.50
CA ARG A 73 9.66 -10.59 -4.68
C ARG A 73 10.56 -9.57 -4.00
N THR A 74 9.90 -8.64 -3.31
CA THR A 74 10.54 -7.54 -2.59
C THR A 74 11.23 -8.11 -1.35
N PRO A 75 12.53 -7.83 -1.13
CA PRO A 75 13.21 -8.25 0.10
C PRO A 75 12.54 -7.68 1.34
N ASP A 76 12.61 -8.41 2.46
CA ASP A 76 11.95 -8.01 3.71
C ASP A 76 12.42 -6.64 4.23
N GLU A 77 13.71 -6.34 4.12
CA GLU A 77 14.29 -5.06 4.52
C GLU A 77 13.75 -3.89 3.68
N GLU A 78 13.63 -4.08 2.37
CA GLU A 78 13.07 -3.07 1.46
C GLU A 78 11.58 -2.88 1.71
N ARG A 79 10.84 -3.98 1.93
CA ARG A 79 9.42 -3.94 2.32
C ARG A 79 9.23 -3.13 3.60
N GLU A 80 9.97 -3.44 4.66
CA GLU A 80 9.82 -2.76 5.95
C GLU A 80 10.20 -1.28 5.86
N TYR A 81 11.25 -0.94 5.10
CA TYR A 81 11.60 0.46 4.82
C TYR A 81 10.43 1.23 4.22
N TYR A 82 9.74 0.67 3.22
CA TYR A 82 8.60 1.35 2.60
C TYR A 82 7.39 1.45 3.53
N LEU A 83 7.13 0.42 4.33
CA LEU A 83 6.02 0.45 5.29
C LEU A 83 6.25 1.52 6.36
N GLN A 84 7.47 1.62 6.92
CA GLN A 84 7.83 2.69 7.85
C GLN A 84 7.75 4.09 7.21
N TYR A 85 8.16 4.20 5.95
CA TYR A 85 8.00 5.44 5.20
C TYR A 85 6.52 5.85 5.10
N ILE A 86 5.62 4.93 4.74
CA ILE A 86 4.18 5.18 4.64
C ILE A 86 3.61 5.60 6.01
N GLU A 87 3.94 4.89 7.08
CA GLU A 87 3.49 5.23 8.44
C GLU A 87 3.91 6.66 8.82
N LYS A 88 5.19 6.99 8.58
CA LYS A 88 5.76 8.29 8.92
C LYS A 88 5.09 9.45 8.20
N VAL A 89 4.76 9.30 6.91
CA VAL A 89 4.22 10.40 6.11
C VAL A 89 2.71 10.54 6.16
N SER A 90 1.98 9.45 6.46
CA SER A 90 0.51 9.45 6.45
C SER A 90 -0.11 9.48 7.85
N GLY A 91 0.67 9.24 8.90
CA GLY A 91 0.16 9.12 10.27
C GLY A 91 -0.60 7.81 10.53
N VAL A 92 -0.63 6.90 9.55
CA VAL A 92 -1.14 5.54 9.72
C VAL A 92 -0.23 4.76 10.65
N SER A 93 -0.83 4.04 11.61
CA SER A 93 -0.14 3.07 12.46
C SER A 93 -0.61 1.68 12.08
N ARG A 94 0.27 0.82 11.51
CA ARG A 94 -0.10 -0.56 11.16
C ARG A 94 -0.58 -1.35 12.38
N ALA A 95 0.00 -1.09 13.55
CA ALA A 95 -0.42 -1.66 14.83
C ALA A 95 -1.87 -1.35 15.20
N SER A 96 -2.39 -0.19 14.75
CA SER A 96 -3.79 0.21 14.98
C SER A 96 -4.75 -0.36 13.94
N LEU A 97 -4.25 -0.94 12.85
CA LEU A 97 -5.04 -1.54 11.78
C LEU A 97 -5.25 -3.05 11.96
N GLY A 98 -4.66 -3.67 12.99
CA GLY A 98 -4.69 -5.13 13.16
C GLY A 98 -3.86 -5.88 12.11
N VAL A 99 -3.04 -5.17 11.34
CA VAL A 99 -2.10 -5.74 10.39
C VAL A 99 -0.90 -6.22 11.21
N SER A 100 -0.86 -7.51 11.55
CA SER A 100 0.32 -8.12 12.18
C SER A 100 1.52 -7.97 11.26
N ALA A 101 2.63 -7.47 11.81
CA ALA A 101 3.92 -7.65 11.17
C ALA A 101 4.16 -9.17 11.03
N PRO A 102 4.68 -9.63 9.87
CA PRO A 102 5.01 -11.04 9.66
C PRO A 102 6.08 -11.53 10.64
#